data_AF-A0AAD8VCJ3-F1
#
_entry.id   AF-A0AAD8VCJ3-F1
#
_cell.length_a   1.000
_cell.length_b   1.000
_cell.length_c   1.000
_cell.angle_alpha   90.00
_cell.angle_beta   90.00
_cell.angle_gamma   90.00
#
_symmetry.space_group_name_H-M   'P 1'
#
loop_
_entity.id
_entity.type
_entity.pdbx_description
1 polymer ?
#
loop_
_entity_poly.entity_id
_entity_poly.type
_entity_poly.pdbx_seq_one_letter_code
_entity_poly.pdbx_strand_id
1 'polypeptide(L)'
;MDAAGATAHDQAEGLPPPKTLVDWALQILDTADPDEKARLGDVAATQWLRGAILLPYDPAQSPRAPPDRPARSDAVRLLPPSRMPKLGKGGSAQSRLAMLHSLAHTESWAVDLSWHIVARFCAQLRMPREFFDDFARVAQDEGRHFVVLSVRLRELGSHYGALPAHDATGCGTRP
;
A
#
# COMPACT_ATOMS: atom_id res chain seq x y z
N MET A 1 -24.11 40.29 10.39
CA MET A 1 -22.64 40.30 10.22
C MET A 1 -22.16 38.98 10.76
N ASP A 2 -22.25 37.94 9.93
CA ASP A 2 -21.96 36.57 10.34
C ASP A 2 -20.56 36.20 9.86
N ALA A 3 -19.67 35.97 10.82
CA ALA A 3 -18.36 35.38 10.58
C ALA A 3 -18.53 33.85 10.51
N ALA A 4 -18.52 33.30 9.30
CA ALA A 4 -18.51 31.87 9.05
C ALA A 4 -17.36 31.52 8.12
N GLY A 5 -16.59 30.49 8.50
CA GLY A 5 -15.80 29.70 7.57
C GLY A 5 -14.29 29.95 7.58
N ALA A 6 -13.62 29.64 8.69
CA ALA A 6 -12.22 29.20 8.59
C ALA A 6 -12.24 27.78 8.03
N THR A 7 -12.00 27.64 6.73
CA THR A 7 -11.81 26.35 6.06
C THR A 7 -10.52 25.72 6.58
N ALA A 8 -10.66 24.57 7.24
CA ALA A 8 -9.57 23.67 7.57
C ALA A 8 -9.03 23.03 6.27
N HIS A 9 -8.22 23.78 5.54
CA HIS A 9 -7.31 23.26 4.54
C HIS A 9 -5.92 23.72 4.91
N ASP A 10 -4.97 22.80 4.76
CA ASP A 10 -3.53 22.98 4.92
C ASP A 10 -2.94 22.60 6.30
N GLN A 11 -2.73 21.30 6.48
CA GLN A 11 -1.81 20.71 7.46
C GLN A 11 -1.08 19.52 6.82
N ALA A 12 -0.41 19.74 5.68
CA ALA A 12 0.48 18.72 5.09
C ALA A 12 1.71 19.31 4.36
N GLU A 13 1.99 20.61 4.52
CA GLU A 13 3.22 21.23 4.02
C GLU A 13 4.23 21.34 5.18
N GLY A 14 5.30 20.54 5.13
CA GLY A 14 6.51 20.82 5.92
C GLY A 14 7.16 19.67 6.69
N LEU A 15 6.68 18.42 6.62
CA LEU A 15 7.46 17.32 7.20
C LEU A 15 8.72 17.09 6.35
N PRO A 16 9.92 17.06 6.94
CA PRO A 16 11.13 16.73 6.20
C PRO A 16 10.99 15.35 5.57
N PRO A 17 11.57 15.12 4.37
CA PRO A 17 11.48 13.83 3.71
C PRO A 17 12.02 12.72 4.62
N PRO A 18 11.44 11.51 4.57
CA PRO A 18 11.85 10.42 5.43
C PRO A 18 13.35 10.11 5.24
N LYS A 19 14.05 9.91 6.36
CA LYS A 19 15.52 9.81 6.38
C LYS A 19 16.02 8.37 6.25
N THR A 20 15.23 7.42 6.73
CA THR A 20 15.57 6.00 6.74
C THR A 20 14.54 5.19 5.95
N LEU A 21 14.90 3.98 5.56
CA LEU A 21 13.99 3.11 4.82
C LEU A 21 12.70 2.81 5.61
N VAL A 22 12.81 2.73 6.94
CA VAL A 22 11.68 2.47 7.82
C VAL A 22 10.76 3.68 7.95
N ASP A 23 11.32 4.90 7.98
CA ASP A 23 10.48 6.11 7.95
C ASP A 23 9.67 6.18 6.65
N TRP A 24 10.29 5.81 5.52
CA TRP A 24 9.60 5.65 4.23
C TRP A 24 8.51 4.58 4.32
N ALA A 25 8.83 3.39 4.83
CA ALA A 25 7.89 2.30 4.96
C ALA A 25 6.66 2.70 5.80
N LEU A 26 6.86 3.40 6.91
CA LEU A 26 5.77 3.90 7.75
C LEU A 26 4.91 4.93 7.03
N GLN A 27 5.52 5.89 6.31
CA GLN A 27 4.76 6.86 5.51
C GLN A 27 3.93 6.17 4.41
N ILE A 28 4.49 5.17 3.74
CA ILE A 28 3.80 4.39 2.71
C ILE A 28 2.63 3.61 3.31
N LEU A 29 2.82 2.98 4.48
CA LEU A 29 1.76 2.26 5.18
C LEU A 29 0.66 3.19 5.70
N ASP A 30 0.97 4.43 6.05
CA ASP A 30 0.00 5.46 6.45
C ASP A 30 -0.71 6.12 5.24
N THR A 31 -0.28 5.84 4.00
CA THR A 31 -0.89 6.38 2.77
C THR A 31 -2.11 5.55 2.35
N ALA A 32 -3.29 6.17 2.29
CA ALA A 32 -4.54 5.47 1.96
C ALA A 32 -4.76 5.29 0.45
N ASP A 33 -4.33 6.25 -0.37
CA ASP A 33 -4.50 6.19 -1.82
C ASP A 33 -3.53 5.16 -2.45
N PRO A 34 -4.04 4.18 -3.21
CA PRO A 34 -3.22 3.07 -3.69
C PRO A 34 -2.30 3.46 -4.84
N ASP A 35 -2.67 4.44 -5.68
CA ASP A 35 -1.81 4.95 -6.74
C ASP A 35 -0.63 5.75 -6.13
N GLU A 36 -0.91 6.60 -5.15
CA GLU A 36 0.11 7.35 -4.39
C GLU A 36 1.00 6.43 -3.56
N LYS A 37 0.43 5.39 -2.94
CA LYS A 37 1.19 4.37 -2.21
C LYS A 37 2.18 3.65 -3.13
N ALA A 38 1.74 3.21 -4.31
CA ALA A 38 2.62 2.58 -5.28
C ALA A 38 3.72 3.55 -5.74
N ARG A 39 3.39 4.82 -5.96
CA ARG A 39 4.37 5.86 -6.32
C ARG A 39 5.41 6.10 -5.23
N LEU A 40 4.99 6.27 -3.97
CA LEU A 40 5.90 6.45 -2.84
C LEU A 40 6.77 5.21 -2.62
N GLY A 41 6.20 4.01 -2.80
CA GLY A 41 6.93 2.75 -2.77
C GLY A 41 8.04 2.69 -3.82
N ASP A 42 7.73 3.02 -5.08
CA ASP A 42 8.73 3.07 -6.15
C ASP A 42 9.86 4.08 -5.87
N VAL A 43 9.51 5.27 -5.37
CA VAL A 43 10.49 6.29 -4.96
C VAL A 43 11.39 5.76 -3.85
N ALA A 44 10.81 5.23 -2.77
CA ALA A 44 11.58 4.71 -1.64
C ALA A 44 12.50 3.56 -2.06
N ALA A 45 11.98 2.57 -2.80
CA ALA A 45 12.74 1.44 -3.30
C ALA A 45 13.89 1.89 -4.22
N THR A 46 13.60 2.80 -5.16
CA THR A 46 14.62 3.35 -6.07
C THR A 46 15.73 4.06 -5.30
N GLN A 47 15.38 4.93 -4.34
CA GLN A 47 16.36 5.67 -3.56
C GLN A 47 17.18 4.74 -2.66
N TRP A 48 16.58 3.70 -2.09
CA TRP A 48 17.28 2.68 -1.32
C TRP A 48 18.24 1.84 -2.15
N LEU A 49 17.78 1.29 -3.27
CA LEU A 49 18.56 0.43 -4.14
C LEU A 49 19.73 1.17 -4.82
N ARG A 50 19.59 2.49 -5.01
CA ARG A 50 20.68 3.37 -5.49
C ARG A 50 21.64 3.83 -4.38
N GLY A 51 21.36 3.50 -3.12
CA GLY A 51 22.18 3.91 -1.97
C GLY A 51 22.01 5.38 -1.57
N ALA A 52 20.94 6.06 -2.01
CA ALA A 52 20.62 7.42 -1.56
C ALA A 52 20.01 7.42 -0.15
N ILE A 53 19.27 6.38 0.22
CA ILE A 53 18.88 6.10 1.61
C ILE A 53 20.00 5.23 2.21
N LEU A 54 20.73 5.80 3.18
CA LEU A 54 21.95 5.19 3.72
C LEU A 54 21.67 4.18 4.84
N LEU A 55 20.61 4.40 5.60
CA LEU A 55 20.31 3.64 6.81
C LEU A 55 18.93 2.98 6.69
N PRO A 56 18.79 1.70 7.05
CA PRO A 56 17.49 1.06 7.11
C PRO A 56 16.63 1.66 8.23
N TYR A 57 17.24 2.03 9.37
CA TYR A 57 16.61 2.66 10.52
C TYR A 57 17.60 3.58 11.24
N ASP A 58 17.09 4.49 12.08
CA ASP A 58 17.91 5.36 12.92
C ASP A 58 18.22 4.66 14.24
N PRO A 59 19.50 4.32 14.55
CA PRO A 59 19.85 3.65 15.80
C PRO A 59 19.69 4.53 17.04
N ALA A 60 19.57 5.85 16.89
CA ALA A 60 19.38 6.79 17.98
C ALA A 60 17.89 6.98 18.35
N GLN A 61 16.96 6.48 17.52
CA GLN A 61 15.53 6.61 17.76
C GLN A 61 14.93 5.26 18.18
N SER A 62 13.96 5.30 19.10
CA SER A 62 13.17 4.12 19.40
C SER A 62 12.35 3.73 18.15
N PRO A 63 12.32 2.45 17.77
CA PRO A 63 11.59 2.03 16.58
C PRO A 63 10.10 2.31 16.75
N ARG A 64 9.51 3.09 15.83
CA ARG A 64 8.07 3.24 15.76
C ARG A 64 7.48 1.93 15.24
N ALA A 65 6.50 1.39 15.97
CA ALA A 65 5.80 0.19 15.53
C ALA A 65 5.02 0.49 14.23
N PRO A 66 5.03 -0.40 13.24
CA PRO A 66 4.15 -0.28 12.08
C PRO A 66 2.69 -0.33 12.51
N PRO A 67 1.78 0.31 11.75
CA PRO A 67 0.35 0.22 12.03
C PRO A 67 -0.13 -1.24 11.91
N ASP A 68 -1.10 -1.64 12.73
CA ASP A 68 -1.66 -3.00 12.71
C ASP A 68 -2.21 -3.37 11.33
N ARG A 69 -2.76 -2.37 10.63
CA ARG A 69 -3.23 -2.49 9.25
C ARG A 69 -2.73 -1.28 8.44
N PRO A 70 -2.23 -1.50 7.21
CA PRO A 70 -1.97 -0.40 6.29
C PRO A 70 -3.23 0.42 6.05
N ALA A 71 -3.08 1.73 5.90
CA ALA A 71 -4.14 2.63 5.49
C ALA A 71 -4.66 2.23 4.09
N ARG A 72 -5.96 2.32 3.89
CA ARG A 72 -6.62 2.05 2.60
C ARG A 72 -7.71 3.08 2.38
N SER A 73 -7.90 3.47 1.13
CA SER A 73 -9.02 4.31 0.71
C SER A 73 -10.35 3.66 1.07
N ASP A 74 -11.32 4.48 1.51
CA ASP A 74 -12.69 4.06 1.83
C ASP A 74 -13.42 3.39 0.66
N ALA A 75 -12.95 3.63 -0.57
CA ALA A 75 -13.45 2.97 -1.77
C ALA A 75 -13.17 1.45 -1.77
N VAL A 76 -12.11 0.98 -1.09
CA VAL A 76 -11.73 -0.44 -1.06
C VAL A 76 -12.56 -1.17 -0.02
N ARG A 77 -13.67 -1.78 -0.47
CA ARG A 77 -14.54 -2.59 0.39
C ARG A 77 -14.01 -4.02 0.50
N LEU A 78 -13.64 -4.42 1.71
CA LEU A 78 -13.23 -5.80 2.01
C LEU A 78 -14.43 -6.62 2.49
N LEU A 79 -14.66 -7.77 1.86
CA LEU A 79 -15.71 -8.71 2.25
C LEU A 79 -15.11 -10.06 2.67
N PRO A 80 -15.71 -10.74 3.66
CA PRO A 80 -15.35 -12.12 3.95
C PRO A 80 -15.76 -13.02 2.77
N PRO A 81 -15.10 -14.19 2.59
CA PRO A 81 -15.42 -15.12 1.50
C PRO A 81 -16.90 -15.48 1.40
N SER A 82 -17.61 -15.58 2.53
CA SER A 82 -19.05 -15.89 2.60
C SER A 82 -19.96 -14.79 2.04
N ARG A 83 -19.46 -13.57 1.88
CA ARG A 83 -20.20 -12.41 1.34
C ARG A 83 -19.70 -11.99 -0.05
N MET A 84 -18.76 -12.72 -0.63
CA MET A 84 -18.26 -12.40 -1.97
C MET A 84 -19.36 -12.63 -3.01
N PRO A 85 -19.57 -11.68 -3.95
CA PRO A 85 -20.50 -11.86 -5.06
C PRO A 85 -20.10 -13.09 -5.88
N LYS A 86 -21.08 -13.88 -6.32
CA LYS A 86 -20.80 -14.99 -7.25
C LYS A 86 -20.32 -14.40 -8.57
N LEU A 87 -19.12 -14.77 -9.00
CA LEU A 87 -18.67 -14.46 -10.35
C LEU A 87 -19.66 -15.12 -11.33
N GLY A 88 -20.17 -14.33 -12.28
CA GLY A 88 -21.03 -14.83 -13.35
C GLY A 88 -20.30 -15.83 -14.26
N LYS A 89 -20.93 -16.21 -15.37
CA LYS A 89 -20.31 -17.13 -16.34
C LYS A 89 -18.93 -16.60 -16.79
N GLY A 90 -17.93 -17.47 -16.74
CA GLY A 90 -16.56 -17.16 -17.17
C GLY A 90 -16.51 -16.72 -18.63
N GLY A 91 -15.66 -15.74 -18.93
CA GLY A 91 -15.48 -15.19 -20.28
C GLY A 91 -16.35 -13.98 -20.61
N SER A 92 -17.25 -13.55 -19.72
CA SER A 92 -17.98 -12.28 -19.86
C SER A 92 -17.09 -11.07 -19.56
N ALA A 93 -17.45 -9.89 -20.09
CA ALA A 93 -16.75 -8.63 -19.77
C ALA A 93 -16.71 -8.36 -18.25
N GLN A 94 -17.81 -8.65 -17.55
CA GLN A 94 -17.90 -8.53 -16.10
C GLN A 94 -16.94 -9.48 -15.38
N SER A 95 -16.82 -10.74 -15.82
CA SER A 95 -15.85 -11.68 -15.23
C SER A 95 -14.40 -11.25 -15.46
N ARG A 96 -14.09 -10.64 -16.62
CA ARG A 96 -12.75 -10.08 -16.90
C ARG A 96 -12.43 -8.90 -16.00
N LEU A 97 -13.38 -7.99 -15.80
CA LEU A 97 -13.25 -6.88 -14.86
C LEU A 97 -13.03 -7.37 -13.43
N ALA A 98 -13.78 -8.37 -12.98
CA ALA A 98 -13.62 -8.96 -11.65
C ALA A 98 -12.24 -9.61 -11.46
N MET A 99 -11.72 -10.31 -12.48
CA MET A 99 -10.37 -10.88 -12.43
C MET A 99 -9.29 -9.79 -12.37
N LEU A 100 -9.38 -8.76 -13.21
CA LEU A 100 -8.42 -7.64 -13.20
C LEU A 100 -8.45 -6.89 -11.86
N HIS A 101 -9.64 -6.67 -11.30
CA HIS A 101 -9.78 -6.04 -9.99
C HIS A 101 -9.18 -6.90 -8.87
N SER A 102 -9.43 -8.22 -8.89
CA SER A 102 -8.83 -9.14 -7.93
C SER A 102 -7.30 -9.17 -8.03
N LEU A 103 -6.74 -9.16 -9.25
CA LEU A 103 -5.30 -9.08 -9.44
C LEU A 103 -4.76 -7.75 -8.89
N ALA A 104 -5.37 -6.62 -9.23
CA ALA A 104 -4.97 -5.32 -8.71
C ALA A 104 -5.00 -5.29 -7.17
N HIS A 105 -5.99 -5.95 -6.56
CA HIS A 105 -6.03 -6.08 -5.11
C HIS A 105 -4.86 -6.89 -4.55
N THR A 106 -4.55 -8.03 -5.16
CA THR A 106 -3.40 -8.86 -4.76
C THR A 106 -2.10 -8.07 -4.85
N GLU A 107 -1.86 -7.33 -5.94
CA GLU A 107 -0.64 -6.53 -6.11
C GLU A 107 -0.56 -5.40 -5.07
N SER A 108 -1.66 -4.67 -4.87
CA SER A 108 -1.73 -3.62 -3.84
C SER A 108 -1.49 -4.17 -2.43
N TRP A 109 -1.96 -5.38 -2.14
CA TRP A 109 -1.71 -6.06 -0.87
C TRP A 109 -0.26 -6.53 -0.72
N ALA A 110 0.38 -6.96 -1.81
CA ALA A 110 1.78 -7.35 -1.80
C ALA A 110 2.71 -6.14 -1.54
N VAL A 111 2.38 -4.96 -2.09
CA VAL A 111 3.05 -3.69 -1.73
C VAL A 111 2.95 -3.42 -0.22
N ASP A 112 1.73 -3.48 0.33
CA ASP A 112 1.49 -3.31 1.77
C ASP A 112 2.33 -4.27 2.61
N LEU A 113 2.32 -5.56 2.25
CA LEU A 113 3.02 -6.60 2.99
C LEU A 113 4.53 -6.39 2.99
N SER A 114 5.13 -6.08 1.84
CA SER A 114 6.57 -5.84 1.72
C SER A 114 7.02 -4.68 2.60
N TRP A 115 6.31 -3.55 2.58
CA TRP A 115 6.65 -2.41 3.43
C TRP A 115 6.40 -2.69 4.92
N HIS A 116 5.39 -3.49 5.27
CA HIS A 116 5.17 -3.91 6.65
C HIS A 116 6.34 -4.77 7.15
N ILE A 117 6.83 -5.72 6.34
CA ILE A 117 8.01 -6.54 6.68
C ILE A 117 9.24 -5.65 6.91
N VAL A 118 9.51 -4.70 6.02
CA VAL A 118 10.60 -3.73 6.16
C VAL A 118 10.48 -2.96 7.49
N ALA A 119 9.30 -2.41 7.79
CA ALA A 119 9.07 -1.65 9.02
C ALA A 119 9.23 -2.51 10.28
N ARG A 120 8.75 -3.76 10.26
CA ARG A 120 8.69 -4.63 11.45
C ARG A 120 10.04 -5.24 11.80
N PHE A 121 10.80 -5.71 10.81
CA PHE A 121 12.00 -6.51 11.05
C PHE A 121 13.30 -5.71 11.08
N CYS A 122 13.25 -4.40 10.84
CA CYS A 122 14.44 -3.55 10.79
C CYS A 122 15.23 -3.48 12.11
N ALA A 123 14.54 -3.14 13.20
CA ALA A 123 15.18 -2.75 14.44
C ALA A 123 15.29 -3.90 15.43
N GLN A 124 14.38 -4.87 15.35
CA GLN A 124 14.32 -5.98 16.29
C GLN A 124 15.34 -7.09 15.98
N LEU A 125 15.72 -7.28 14.70
CA LEU A 125 16.49 -8.45 14.28
C LEU A 125 17.87 -8.14 13.68
N ARG A 126 18.27 -6.86 13.56
CA ARG A 126 19.54 -6.45 12.93
C ARG A 126 19.79 -7.16 11.59
N MET A 127 18.77 -7.21 10.74
CA MET A 127 18.84 -7.90 9.46
C MET A 127 19.90 -7.28 8.54
N PRO A 128 20.54 -8.08 7.68
CA PRO A 128 21.51 -7.58 6.70
C PRO A 128 20.83 -6.68 5.65
N ARG A 129 21.61 -5.86 4.94
CA ARG A 129 21.09 -4.90 3.96
C ARG A 129 20.30 -5.59 2.85
N GLU A 130 20.79 -6.74 2.41
CA GLU A 130 20.25 -7.57 1.34
C GLU A 130 18.81 -8.02 1.63
N PHE A 131 18.48 -8.27 2.91
CA PHE A 131 17.11 -8.57 3.31
C PHE A 131 16.15 -7.43 2.92
N PHE A 132 16.54 -6.18 3.14
CA PHE A 132 15.72 -5.03 2.77
C PHE A 132 15.74 -4.76 1.26
N ASP A 133 16.84 -5.05 0.58
CA ASP A 133 16.91 -4.97 -0.88
C ASP A 133 15.86 -5.88 -1.53
N ASP A 134 15.72 -7.12 -1.05
CA ASP A 134 14.77 -8.08 -1.58
C ASP A 134 13.32 -7.58 -1.45
N PHE A 135 12.93 -7.13 -0.25
CA PHE A 135 11.57 -6.60 -0.04
C PHE A 135 11.31 -5.26 -0.74
N ALA A 136 12.33 -4.39 -0.88
CA ALA A 136 12.21 -3.17 -1.65
C ALA A 136 11.99 -3.46 -3.15
N ARG A 137 12.66 -4.48 -3.71
CA ARG A 137 12.45 -4.93 -5.09
C ARG A 137 11.06 -5.50 -5.29
N VAL A 138 10.62 -6.39 -4.40
CA VAL A 138 9.25 -6.93 -4.45
C VAL A 138 8.22 -5.80 -4.39
N ALA A 139 8.36 -4.87 -3.44
CA ALA A 139 7.43 -3.73 -3.34
C ALA A 139 7.39 -2.88 -4.63
N GLN A 140 8.54 -2.68 -5.29
CA GLN A 140 8.62 -1.96 -6.55
C GLN A 140 7.93 -2.72 -7.70
N ASP A 141 8.19 -4.02 -7.83
CA ASP A 141 7.61 -4.85 -8.90
C ASP A 141 6.09 -4.93 -8.78
N GLU A 142 5.57 -5.22 -7.58
CA GLU A 142 4.13 -5.31 -7.35
C GLU A 142 3.44 -3.94 -7.46
N GLY A 143 4.13 -2.86 -7.08
CA GLY A 143 3.66 -1.50 -7.33
C GLY A 143 3.50 -1.21 -8.83
N ARG A 144 4.46 -1.62 -9.65
CA ARG A 144 4.36 -1.51 -11.11
C ARG A 144 3.22 -2.36 -11.68
N HIS A 145 3.07 -3.60 -11.22
CA HIS A 145 1.96 -4.46 -11.64
C HIS A 145 0.60 -3.84 -11.29
N PHE A 146 0.45 -3.33 -10.07
CA PHE A 146 -0.73 -2.60 -9.65
C PHE A 146 -1.05 -1.42 -10.58
N VAL A 147 -0.07 -0.57 -10.88
CA VAL A 147 -0.28 0.61 -11.74
C VAL A 147 -0.77 0.19 -13.13
N VAL A 148 -0.18 -0.84 -13.73
CA VAL A 148 -0.62 -1.37 -15.04
C VAL A 148 -2.07 -1.86 -14.99
N LEU A 149 -2.43 -2.62 -13.96
CA LEU A 149 -3.78 -3.14 -13.77
C LEU A 149 -4.80 -2.03 -13.49
N SER A 150 -4.42 -1.04 -12.69
CA SER A 150 -5.23 0.15 -12.36
C SER A 150 -5.55 0.96 -13.62
N VAL A 151 -4.56 1.21 -14.47
CA VAL A 151 -4.76 1.84 -15.80
C VAL A 151 -5.72 1.00 -16.64
N ARG A 152 -5.51 -0.32 -16.72
CA ARG A 152 -6.35 -1.20 -17.53
C ARG A 152 -7.81 -1.23 -17.05
N LEU A 153 -8.05 -1.14 -15.75
CA LEU A 153 -9.41 -1.02 -15.20
C LEU A 153 -10.08 0.27 -15.67
N ARG A 154 -9.36 1.39 -15.64
CA ARG A 154 -9.87 2.71 -16.12
C ARG A 154 -10.22 2.69 -17.61
N GLU A 155 -9.37 2.09 -18.44
CA GLU A 155 -9.63 1.90 -19.88
C GLU A 155 -10.91 1.10 -20.17
N LEU A 156 -11.28 0.19 -19.26
CA LEU A 156 -12.49 -0.62 -19.36
C LEU A 156 -13.71 0.01 -18.67
N GLY A 157 -13.61 1.28 -18.25
CA GLY A 157 -14.70 2.02 -17.60
C GLY A 157 -14.94 1.65 -16.13
N SER A 158 -13.94 1.07 -15.46
CA SER A 158 -13.97 0.71 -14.04
C SER A 158 -12.82 1.39 -13.28
N HIS A 159 -12.64 1.07 -12.00
CA HIS A 159 -11.49 1.52 -11.20
C HIS A 159 -11.21 0.52 -10.08
N TYR A 160 -9.99 0.57 -9.54
CA TYR A 160 -9.68 -0.18 -8.32
C TYR A 160 -10.52 0.32 -7.14
N GLY A 161 -11.10 -0.60 -6.37
CA GLY A 161 -12.14 -0.30 -5.37
C GLY A 161 -13.60 -0.36 -5.88
N ALA A 162 -13.85 -0.40 -7.20
CA ALA A 162 -15.21 -0.47 -7.74
C ALA A 162 -15.96 -1.77 -7.39
N LEU A 163 -15.22 -2.85 -7.19
CA LEU A 163 -15.73 -4.15 -6.73
C LEU A 163 -15.22 -4.44 -5.32
N PRO A 164 -15.97 -5.21 -4.51
CA PRO A 164 -15.45 -5.68 -3.23
C PRO A 164 -14.28 -6.63 -3.47
N ALA A 165 -13.27 -6.51 -2.62
CA ALA A 165 -12.13 -7.39 -2.58
C ALA A 165 -12.23 -8.37 -1.40
N HIS A 166 -11.55 -9.49 -1.51
CA HIS A 166 -11.46 -10.46 -0.43
C HIS A 166 -10.46 -9.96 0.62
N ASP A 167 -10.78 -10.12 1.90
CA ASP A 167 -9.74 -10.00 2.92
C ASP A 167 -8.85 -11.24 2.85
N ALA A 168 -7.62 -11.10 2.32
CA ALA A 168 -6.65 -12.18 2.22
C ALA A 168 -6.24 -12.74 3.60
N THR A 169 -6.57 -12.02 4.69
CA THR A 169 -6.42 -12.56 6.04
C THR A 169 -7.71 -13.24 6.48
N GLY A 170 -7.70 -14.57 6.51
CA GLY A 170 -8.72 -15.38 7.22
C GLY A 170 -8.79 -15.13 8.73
N CYS A 171 -8.11 -14.10 9.24
CA CYS A 171 -8.24 -13.65 10.62
C CYS A 171 -9.47 -12.73 10.68
N GLY A 172 -10.64 -13.37 10.66
CA GLY A 172 -11.87 -12.72 11.06
C GLY A 172 -11.63 -12.00 12.37
N THR A 173 -12.05 -10.74 12.42
CA THR A 173 -12.22 -10.01 13.67
C THR A 173 -13.05 -10.91 14.59
N ARG A 174 -12.40 -11.65 15.49
CA ARG A 174 -13.12 -12.16 16.65
C ARG A 174 -13.41 -10.93 17.52
N PRO A 175 -14.65 -10.80 17.99
CA PRO A 175 -15.02 -9.73 18.91
C PRO A 175 -14.19 -9.79 20.19
#